data_AF-A0A9E4DYU0-F1
#
_entry.id   AF-A0A9E4DYU0-F1
#
_cell.length_a   1.000
_cell.length_b   1.000
_cell.length_c   1.000
_cell.angle_alpha   90.00
_cell.angle_beta   90.00
_cell.angle_gamma   90.00
#
_symmetry.space_group_name_H-M   'P 1'
#
loop_
_entity.id
_entity.type
_entity.pdbx_description
1 polymer ?
#
loop_
_entity_poly.entity_id
_entity_poly.type
_entity_poly.pdbx_seq_one_letter_code
_entity_poly.pdbx_strand_id
1 'polypeptide(L)'
;IGVDRGYYTFADGSGVSRYNLVTASLLTDLLVYMFRNFAVMPEYLASLPVGGVDGTLTRRMRGMSAEGVLRAKTGTLRGITTLAGYTVTADGETLVFSILVSNYLGSVRPRRALQDKIGDILTRFSRQDSYEELE
;
A
#
# COMPACT_ATOMS: atom_id res chain seq x y z
N ILE A 1 8.66 5.19 -16.82
CA ILE A 1 7.43 5.81 -16.27
C ILE A 1 7.48 7.34 -16.13
N GLY A 2 8.55 8.02 -16.59
CA GLY A 2 8.54 9.49 -16.75
C GLY A 2 8.66 10.32 -15.46
N VAL A 3 9.08 9.73 -14.34
CA VAL A 3 9.22 10.42 -13.05
C VAL A 3 10.52 11.23 -13.04
N ASP A 4 10.43 12.49 -12.60
CA ASP A 4 11.57 13.37 -12.41
C ASP A 4 12.51 12.83 -11.30
N ARG A 5 13.82 12.90 -11.56
CA ARG A 5 14.89 12.48 -10.64
C ARG A 5 14.84 13.19 -9.29
N GLY A 6 14.22 14.36 -9.18
CA GLY A 6 14.05 15.07 -7.91
C GLY A 6 13.12 14.34 -6.90
N TYR A 7 12.34 13.37 -7.35
CA TYR A 7 11.35 12.67 -6.51
C TYR A 7 11.84 11.33 -5.93
N TYR A 8 13.08 10.93 -6.25
CA TYR A 8 13.65 9.70 -5.72
C TYR A 8 15.16 9.70 -5.58
N THR A 9 15.63 8.93 -4.60
CA THR A 9 17.03 8.50 -4.49
C THR A 9 17.01 7.00 -4.28
N PHE A 10 17.68 6.24 -5.15
CA PHE A 10 17.86 4.80 -4.98
C PHE A 10 19.32 4.51 -4.67
N ALA A 11 19.58 4.06 -3.45
CA ALA A 11 20.88 3.61 -3.00
C ALA A 11 21.01 2.08 -3.06
N ASP A 12 19.90 1.34 -2.95
CA ASP A 12 19.84 -0.10 -3.22
C ASP A 12 18.45 -0.53 -3.72
N GLY A 13 18.33 -1.77 -4.22
CA GLY A 13 17.07 -2.34 -4.70
C GLY A 13 16.25 -3.06 -3.63
N SER A 14 16.83 -3.36 -2.47
CA SER A 14 16.13 -4.09 -1.40
C SER A 14 15.31 -3.18 -0.49
N GLY A 15 15.63 -1.89 -0.46
CA GLY A 15 15.02 -0.92 0.44
C GLY A 15 15.68 -0.85 1.82
N VAL A 16 16.86 -1.48 2.02
CA VAL A 16 17.55 -1.52 3.33
C VAL A 16 18.30 -0.22 3.61
N SER A 17 18.87 0.39 2.57
CA SER A 17 19.55 1.68 2.68
C SER A 17 18.60 2.77 3.14
N ARG A 18 19.02 3.53 4.15
CA ARG A 18 18.31 4.72 4.64
C ARG A 18 18.40 5.90 3.68
N TYR A 19 19.27 5.81 2.67
CA TYR A 19 19.38 6.81 1.61
C TYR A 19 18.40 6.55 0.46
N ASN A 20 17.62 5.47 0.53
CA ASN A 20 16.47 5.30 -0.35
C ASN A 20 15.38 6.31 0.04
N LEU A 21 15.07 7.22 -0.88
CA LEU A 21 14.03 8.23 -0.71
C LEU A 21 13.05 8.10 -1.86
N VAL A 22 11.77 8.03 -1.54
CA VAL A 22 10.67 7.98 -2.51
C VAL A 22 9.46 8.72 -1.91
N THR A 23 8.66 9.35 -2.76
CA THR A 23 7.39 9.94 -2.34
C THR A 23 6.26 8.92 -2.42
N ALA A 24 5.16 9.18 -1.70
CA ALA A 24 3.95 8.36 -1.82
C ALA A 24 3.37 8.42 -3.24
N SER A 25 3.38 9.61 -3.86
CA SER A 25 2.90 9.83 -5.23
C SER A 25 3.69 9.01 -6.26
N LEU A 26 5.02 8.98 -6.13
CA LEU A 26 5.87 8.15 -6.98
C LEU A 26 5.48 6.67 -6.92
N LEU A 27 5.26 6.15 -5.72
CA LEU A 27 4.88 4.75 -5.55
C LEU A 27 3.49 4.47 -6.13
N THR A 28 2.52 5.37 -5.95
CA THR A 28 1.20 5.21 -6.58
C THR A 28 1.29 5.29 -8.10
N ASP A 29 2.10 6.19 -8.67
CA ASP A 29 2.28 6.30 -10.13
C ASP A 29 2.93 5.03 -10.71
N LEU A 30 3.94 4.49 -10.01
CA LEU A 30 4.54 3.21 -10.37
C LEU A 30 3.52 2.08 -10.34
N LEU A 31 2.72 1.97 -9.28
CA LEU A 31 1.71 0.93 -9.15
C LEU A 31 0.61 1.06 -10.23
N VAL A 32 0.15 2.28 -10.53
CA VAL A 32 -0.78 2.53 -11.64
C VAL A 32 -0.17 2.09 -12.97
N TYR A 33 1.10 2.39 -13.22
CA TYR A 33 1.80 1.93 -14.42
C TYR A 33 1.88 0.40 -14.49
N MET A 34 2.25 -0.26 -13.38
CA MET A 34 2.34 -1.72 -13.32
C MET A 34 0.98 -2.38 -13.56
N PHE A 35 -0.09 -1.84 -12.98
CA PHE A 35 -1.45 -2.35 -13.16
C PHE A 35 -1.96 -2.21 -14.60
N ARG A 36 -1.57 -1.13 -15.30
CA ARG A 36 -1.95 -0.91 -16.70
C ARG A 36 -1.11 -1.70 -17.71
N ASN A 37 0.02 -2.26 -17.29
CA ASN A 37 0.92 -3.00 -18.17
C ASN A 37 0.55 -4.48 -18.20
N PHE A 38 -0.23 -4.87 -19.20
CA PHE A 38 -0.74 -6.24 -19.38
C PHE A 38 0.36 -7.32 -19.36
N ALA A 39 1.57 -7.00 -19.83
CA ALA A 39 2.67 -7.97 -19.92
C ALA A 39 3.29 -8.35 -18.56
N VAL A 40 3.06 -7.55 -17.51
CA VAL A 40 3.66 -7.77 -16.18
C VAL A 40 2.65 -7.75 -15.04
N MET A 41 1.45 -7.20 -15.29
CA MET A 41 0.43 -7.01 -14.26
C MET A 41 0.07 -8.31 -13.53
N PRO A 42 -0.22 -9.45 -14.21
CA PRO A 42 -0.68 -10.65 -13.53
C PRO A 42 0.37 -11.19 -12.55
N GLU A 43 1.62 -11.32 -13.00
CA GLU A 43 2.73 -11.84 -12.22
C GLU A 43 3.10 -10.87 -11.09
N TYR A 44 3.10 -9.57 -11.37
CA TYR A 44 3.36 -8.55 -10.36
C TYR A 44 2.31 -8.58 -9.25
N LEU A 45 1.03 -8.61 -9.60
CA LEU A 45 -0.07 -8.67 -8.63
C LEU A 45 -0.06 -9.98 -7.82
N ALA A 46 0.30 -11.10 -8.45
CA ALA A 46 0.47 -12.39 -7.80
C ALA A 46 1.65 -12.42 -6.82
N SER A 47 2.69 -11.63 -7.07
CA SER A 47 3.87 -11.55 -6.20
C SER A 47 3.65 -10.78 -4.89
N LEU A 48 2.58 -9.98 -4.81
CA LEU A 48 2.29 -9.15 -3.64
C LEU A 48 1.60 -9.97 -2.54
N PRO A 49 2.05 -9.85 -1.27
CA PRO A 49 1.36 -10.47 -0.14
C PRO A 49 -0.10 -10.04 -0.03
N VAL A 50 -0.97 -10.98 0.34
CA VAL A 50 -2.41 -10.81 0.53
C VAL A 50 -2.73 -10.64 2.03
N GLY A 51 -3.53 -9.63 2.36
CA GLY A 51 -4.00 -9.33 3.72
C GLY A 51 -4.60 -10.56 4.41
N GLY A 52 -4.11 -10.91 5.59
CA GLY A 52 -4.59 -12.04 6.39
C GLY A 52 -4.17 -13.44 5.92
N VAL A 53 -3.60 -13.55 4.71
CA VAL A 53 -3.34 -14.84 4.05
C VAL A 53 -1.85 -15.20 4.07
N ASP A 54 -0.97 -14.40 3.47
CA ASP A 54 0.41 -14.82 3.22
C ASP A 54 1.49 -13.72 3.45
N GLY A 55 2.75 -14.15 3.30
CA GLY A 55 3.93 -13.33 3.41
C GLY A 55 3.99 -12.47 4.67
N THR A 56 4.34 -11.19 4.49
CA THR A 56 4.44 -10.23 5.60
C THR A 56 3.09 -9.73 6.13
N LEU A 57 1.98 -10.11 5.49
CA LEU A 57 0.62 -9.72 5.86
C LEU A 57 -0.20 -10.86 6.50
N THR A 58 0.32 -12.08 6.60
CA THR A 58 -0.39 -13.26 7.14
C THR A 58 -1.11 -13.01 8.46
N ARG A 59 -0.56 -12.18 9.37
CA ARG A 59 -1.14 -11.88 10.70
C ARG A 59 -1.79 -10.50 10.78
N ARG A 60 -1.87 -9.77 9.67
CA ARG A 60 -2.45 -8.42 9.58
C ARG A 60 -3.80 -8.50 8.89
N MET A 61 -4.71 -7.59 9.24
CA MET A 61 -6.04 -7.46 8.61
C MET A 61 -6.98 -8.65 8.75
N ARG A 62 -6.69 -9.65 9.61
CA ARG A 62 -7.63 -10.75 9.89
C ARG A 62 -8.90 -10.23 10.56
N GLY A 63 -10.06 -10.70 10.10
CA GLY A 63 -11.38 -10.24 10.53
C GLY A 63 -11.77 -8.85 10.04
N MET A 64 -11.00 -8.26 9.12
CA MET A 64 -11.28 -6.96 8.48
C MET A 64 -11.80 -7.19 7.06
N SER A 65 -12.37 -6.17 6.43
CA SER A 65 -12.83 -6.26 5.03
C SER A 65 -11.66 -6.38 4.05
N ALA A 66 -10.47 -5.93 4.46
CA ALA A 66 -9.24 -6.09 3.70
C ALA A 66 -8.68 -7.53 3.67
N GLU A 67 -9.19 -8.46 4.49
CA GLU A 67 -8.74 -9.87 4.48
C GLU A 67 -9.04 -10.55 3.15
N GLY A 68 -8.04 -11.19 2.54
CA GLY A 68 -8.17 -11.85 1.25
C GLY A 68 -8.32 -10.92 0.04
N VAL A 69 -8.52 -9.62 0.26
CA VAL A 69 -8.77 -8.63 -0.79
C VAL A 69 -7.53 -7.76 -1.05
N LEU A 70 -6.99 -7.14 0.01
CA LEU A 70 -5.88 -6.20 -0.12
C LEU A 70 -4.58 -6.92 -0.45
N ARG A 71 -3.86 -6.43 -1.46
CA ARG A 71 -2.55 -6.95 -1.88
C ARG A 71 -1.51 -5.85 -1.76
N ALA A 72 -0.49 -6.03 -0.92
CA ALA A 72 0.47 -4.95 -0.70
C ALA A 72 1.86 -5.43 -0.25
N LYS A 73 2.87 -4.68 -0.68
CA LYS A 73 4.24 -4.83 -0.17
C LYS A 73 4.40 -4.06 1.13
N THR A 74 5.05 -4.70 2.09
CA THR A 74 5.47 -4.05 3.34
C THR A 74 6.92 -3.57 3.28
N GLY A 75 7.22 -2.51 4.02
CA GLY A 75 8.58 -2.12 4.38
C GLY A 75 8.66 -1.75 5.85
N THR A 76 9.75 -2.11 6.54
CA THR A 76 9.95 -1.76 7.95
C THR A 76 11.43 -1.63 8.24
N LEU A 77 11.81 -0.46 8.77
CA LEU A 77 13.11 -0.17 9.35
C LEU A 77 12.90 0.53 10.70
N ARG A 78 13.97 0.73 11.48
CA ARG A 78 13.86 1.53 12.71
C ARG A 78 13.38 2.95 12.38
N GLY A 79 12.22 3.33 12.93
CA GLY A 79 11.57 4.62 12.74
C GLY A 79 10.80 4.77 11.41
N ILE A 80 10.65 3.69 10.63
CA ILE A 80 9.98 3.71 9.32
C ILE A 80 9.11 2.45 9.15
N THR A 81 7.86 2.63 8.72
CA THR A 81 6.99 1.54 8.25
C THR A 81 6.21 2.00 7.04
N THR A 82 6.12 1.14 6.03
CA THR A 82 5.46 1.45 4.76
C THR A 82 4.55 0.30 4.33
N LEU A 83 3.48 0.65 3.63
CA LEU A 83 2.55 -0.29 3.01
C LEU A 83 2.05 0.33 1.72
N ALA A 84 2.26 -0.33 0.58
CA ALA A 84 1.82 0.16 -0.71
C ALA A 84 1.34 -1.02 -1.59
N GLY A 85 0.27 -0.80 -2.34
CA GLY A 85 -0.32 -1.85 -3.16
C GLY A 85 -1.72 -1.50 -3.64
N TYR A 86 -2.55 -2.52 -3.74
CA TYR A 86 -3.89 -2.48 -4.33
C TYR A 86 -4.95 -2.98 -3.34
N THR A 87 -6.16 -2.46 -3.47
CA THR A 87 -7.36 -3.08 -2.90
C THR A 87 -8.53 -2.91 -3.86
N VAL A 88 -9.65 -3.57 -3.57
CA VAL A 88 -10.90 -3.42 -4.31
C VAL A 88 -11.91 -2.78 -3.36
N THR A 89 -12.60 -1.73 -3.83
CA THR A 89 -13.63 -1.02 -3.05
C THR A 89 -14.90 -1.86 -2.91
N ALA A 90 -15.84 -1.39 -2.08
CA ALA A 90 -17.17 -1.99 -2.00
C ALA A 90 -17.92 -1.94 -3.34
N ASP A 91 -17.62 -0.92 -4.16
CA ASP A 91 -18.19 -0.73 -5.50
C ASP A 91 -17.50 -1.56 -6.59
N GLY A 92 -16.45 -2.34 -6.24
CA GLY A 92 -15.69 -3.14 -7.19
C GLY A 92 -14.60 -2.36 -7.96
N GLU A 93 -14.33 -1.11 -7.61
CA GLU A 93 -13.25 -0.33 -8.21
C GLU A 93 -11.89 -0.78 -7.63
N THR A 94 -10.88 -0.91 -8.48
CA THR A 94 -9.50 -1.13 -7.99
C THR A 94 -8.89 0.20 -7.55
N LEU A 95 -8.44 0.28 -6.30
CA LEU A 95 -7.68 1.40 -5.77
C LEU A 95 -6.19 1.06 -5.64
N VAL A 96 -5.38 2.08 -5.89
CA VAL A 96 -3.94 2.08 -5.63
C VAL A 96 -3.67 2.96 -4.43
N PHE A 97 -2.81 2.50 -3.52
CA PHE A 97 -2.45 3.29 -2.34
C PHE A 97 -0.98 3.16 -1.97
N SER A 98 -0.48 4.16 -1.24
CA SER A 98 0.84 4.15 -0.62
C SER A 98 0.80 4.90 0.70
N ILE A 99 1.17 4.21 1.78
CA ILE A 99 1.18 4.74 3.15
C ILE A 99 2.62 4.67 3.67
N LEU A 100 3.26 5.83 3.78
CA LEU A 100 4.62 5.98 4.27
C LEU A 100 4.61 6.65 5.63
N VAL A 101 5.02 5.93 6.68
CA VAL A 101 5.13 6.47 8.04
C VAL A 101 6.60 6.45 8.44
N SER A 102 7.19 7.62 8.62
CA SER A 102 8.60 7.81 8.94
C SER A 102 8.76 8.72 10.16
N ASN A 103 10.01 8.84 10.65
CA ASN A 103 10.41 9.73 11.75
C ASN A 103 9.64 9.53 13.07
N TYR A 104 9.18 8.30 13.35
CA TYR A 104 8.54 8.00 14.64
C TYR A 104 9.52 7.33 15.61
N LEU A 105 9.30 7.57 16.90
CA LEU A 105 10.00 6.88 17.98
C LEU A 105 9.14 5.75 18.56
N GLY A 106 9.81 4.72 19.08
CA GLY A 106 9.16 3.59 19.76
C GLY A 106 8.58 2.52 18.83
N SER A 107 7.53 1.85 19.30
CA SER A 107 6.99 0.65 18.66
C SER A 107 6.38 0.91 17.27
N VAL A 108 6.64 0.00 16.33
CA VAL A 108 6.01 0.00 15.00
C VAL A 108 4.54 -0.44 15.04
N ARG A 109 4.11 -1.12 16.10
CA ARG A 109 2.76 -1.76 16.18
C ARG A 109 1.61 -0.78 15.95
N PRO A 110 1.53 0.40 16.60
CA PRO A 110 0.44 1.34 16.37
C PRO A 110 0.41 1.89 14.93
N ARG A 111 1.59 2.00 14.29
CA ARG A 111 1.72 2.53 12.94
C ARG A 111 1.28 1.49 11.90
N ARG A 112 1.57 0.21 12.13
CA ARG A 112 1.00 -0.89 11.35
C ARG A 112 -0.51 -1.01 11.56
N ALA A 113 -1.01 -0.84 12.78
CA ALA A 113 -2.45 -0.82 13.04
C ALA A 113 -3.16 0.32 12.31
N LEU A 114 -2.53 1.51 12.23
CA LEU A 114 -3.01 2.61 11.42
C LEU A 114 -3.03 2.26 9.92
N GLN A 115 -1.96 1.67 9.40
CA GLN A 115 -1.92 1.20 8.00
C GLN A 115 -3.03 0.17 7.72
N ASP A 116 -3.26 -0.77 8.64
CA ASP A 116 -4.30 -1.80 8.52
C ASP A 116 -5.69 -1.16 8.51
N LYS A 117 -5.95 -0.20 9.42
CA LYS A 117 -7.21 0.55 9.47
C LYS A 117 -7.45 1.36 8.21
N ILE A 118 -6.43 2.05 7.67
CA ILE A 118 -6.56 2.78 6.41
C ILE A 118 -6.86 1.81 5.27
N GLY A 119 -6.15 0.69 5.17
CA GLY A 119 -6.42 -0.34 4.15
C GLY A 119 -7.85 -0.90 4.23
N ASP A 120 -8.35 -1.12 5.44
CA ASP A 120 -9.73 -1.55 5.68
C ASP A 120 -10.76 -0.50 5.25
N ILE A 121 -10.54 0.77 5.58
CA ILE A 121 -11.39 1.89 5.13
C ILE A 121 -11.41 1.98 3.60
N LEU A 122 -10.25 1.92 2.94
CA LEU A 122 -10.16 1.97 1.49
C LEU A 122 -10.89 0.80 0.82
N THR A 123 -10.87 -0.38 1.44
CA THR A 123 -11.56 -1.57 0.94
C THR A 123 -13.09 -1.46 1.08
N ARG A 124 -13.57 -0.82 2.14
CA ARG A 124 -15.00 -0.56 2.35
C ARG A 124 -15.53 0.68 1.63
N PHE A 125 -14.65 1.47 1.03
CA PHE A 125 -15.04 2.72 0.39
C PHE A 125 -16.13 2.47 -0.64
N SER A 126 -17.18 3.28 -0.61
CA SER A 126 -18.19 3.38 -1.66
C SER A 126 -18.37 4.85 -2.02
N ARG A 127 -18.52 5.14 -3.31
CA ARG A 127 -18.89 6.49 -3.78
C ARG A 127 -20.32 6.84 -3.40
N GLN A 128 -21.20 5.84 -3.29
CA GLN A 128 -22.63 6.08 -3.06
C GLN A 128 -22.90 6.59 -1.65
N ASP A 129 -22.25 5.99 -0.64
CA ASP A 129 -22.38 6.42 0.77
C ASP A 129 -21.86 7.85 1.02
N SER A 130 -20.91 8.33 0.20
CA SER A 130 -20.29 9.66 0.37
C SER A 130 -21.20 10.84 -0.01
N TYR A 131 -22.31 10.58 -0.72
CA TYR A 131 -23.28 11.62 -1.07
C TYR A 131 -24.43 11.74 -0.06
N GLU A 132 -24.75 10.69 0.70
CA GLU A 132 -25.82 10.72 1.72
C GLU A 132 -25.42 11.48 2.99
N GLU A 133 -24.12 11.60 3.30
CA GLU A 133 -23.64 12.41 4.45
C GLU A 133 -23.60 13.93 4.18
N LEU A 134 -23.91 14.36 2.95
CA LEU A 134 -23.91 15.78 2.53
C LEU A 134 -25.32 16.39 2.38
N GLU A 135 -26.38 15.63 2.68
CA GLU A 135 -27.77 16.11 2.84
C GLU A 135 -28.18 16.16 4.33
#